data_AF-A0A4Y2QS73-F1
#
_entry.id   AF-A0A4Y2QS73-F1
#
_cell.length_a   1.000
_cell.length_b   1.000
_cell.length_c   1.000
_cell.angle_alpha   90.00
_cell.angle_beta   90.00
_cell.angle_gamma   90.00
#
_symmetry.space_group_name_H-M   'P 1'
#
loop_
_entity.id
_entity.type
_entity.pdbx_description
1 polymer ?
#
loop_
_entity_poly.entity_id
_entity_poly.type
_entity_poly.pdbx_seq_one_letter_code
_entity_poly.pdbx_strand_id
1 'polypeptide(L)'
;MNENINVIYDKNVCHICGNTFKKGDIRCRDHYHWSSDGLITGMAHSSCNLNYRATYFIPVVIHNSRNYDTHLILKNLPKNYAKFINIVPINMEKFTVFSLDSLKFLDSYQFLDASLDQLIKNLENSSHEFDIFNTFYACEKNSFLLKRKGVFPYSYLDVIEKLNDTCLPPKEAFFNILNNTPVSDEDYEHAKTVFRTFKCGNLRDYLELYQNVDTIMLAEVFTSFRKTSMQYYRLDPAHFLTSAELTWNAGLKYTKVELELLGDVNDYIFFESQMRGGICYLNKRHVAANNPYIPESYNAKKSHNYIVALDANNLYGFVMSHPLPLGNFSWLTLEEIENFNIFDYDNNSNVGFILEVDLLCPSDMHEKMNDLPLAPEHLTIRYDMLSKYSKTLCDKFGLKHTLPCKKLSPNFYPKTNYITHYLNLKFYLEQGMI
;
A
#
# COMPACT_ATOMS: atom_id res chain seq x y z
N MET A 1 -35.16 -8.45 -15.97
CA MET A 1 -35.19 -7.84 -17.31
C MET A 1 -34.28 -8.68 -18.20
N ASN A 2 -34.87 -9.48 -19.10
CA ASN A 2 -34.13 -10.19 -20.15
C ASN A 2 -33.91 -9.21 -21.31
N GLU A 3 -32.80 -8.48 -21.28
CA GLU A 3 -32.30 -7.83 -22.50
C GLU A 3 -31.39 -8.82 -23.20
N ASN A 4 -31.83 -9.29 -24.38
CA ASN A 4 -30.98 -9.96 -25.35
C ASN A 4 -29.90 -8.98 -25.83
N ILE A 5 -28.80 -8.88 -25.09
CA ILE A 5 -27.60 -8.17 -25.54
C ILE A 5 -26.96 -9.03 -26.62
N ASN A 6 -27.28 -8.75 -27.89
CA ASN A 6 -26.44 -9.19 -29.00
C ASN A 6 -25.07 -8.49 -28.83
N VAL A 7 -24.12 -9.16 -28.20
CA VAL A 7 -22.76 -8.64 -28.02
C VAL A 7 -22.13 -8.49 -29.40
N ILE A 8 -22.08 -7.26 -29.92
CA ILE A 8 -21.33 -6.93 -31.13
C ILE A 8 -19.85 -6.93 -30.75
N TYR A 9 -19.16 -8.04 -31.02
CA TYR A 9 -17.71 -8.15 -30.82
C TYR A 9 -16.96 -7.96 -32.15
N ASP A 10 -15.80 -7.32 -32.08
CA ASP A 10 -14.92 -7.16 -33.23
C ASP A 10 -14.35 -8.52 -33.65
N LYS A 11 -14.55 -8.89 -34.92
CA LYS A 11 -14.07 -10.17 -35.48
C LYS A 11 -12.57 -10.17 -35.76
N ASN A 12 -11.94 -9.00 -35.75
CA ASN A 12 -10.54 -8.80 -36.08
C ASN A 12 -9.64 -8.68 -34.85
N VAL A 13 -10.23 -8.62 -33.64
CA VAL A 13 -9.51 -8.46 -32.38
C VAL A 13 -9.84 -9.62 -31.45
N CYS A 14 -8.82 -10.15 -30.77
CA CYS A 14 -9.03 -11.09 -29.69
C CYS A 14 -9.54 -10.37 -28.45
N HIS A 15 -10.74 -10.71 -27.98
CA HIS A 15 -11.34 -10.02 -26.83
C HIS A 15 -10.61 -10.29 -25.49
N ILE A 16 -9.81 -11.35 -25.39
CA ILE A 16 -9.04 -11.72 -24.18
C ILE A 16 -7.76 -10.88 -24.06
N CYS A 17 -6.92 -10.86 -25.10
CA CYS A 17 -5.63 -10.16 -25.06
C CYS A 17 -5.66 -8.76 -25.69
N GLY A 18 -6.74 -8.41 -26.39
CA GLY A 18 -6.93 -7.12 -27.06
C GLY A 18 -6.11 -6.93 -28.34
N ASN A 19 -5.31 -7.91 -28.76
CA ASN A 19 -4.49 -7.81 -29.97
C ASN A 19 -5.29 -8.15 -31.23
N THR A 20 -4.93 -7.52 -32.35
CA THR A 20 -5.45 -7.88 -33.67
C THR A 20 -4.92 -9.24 -34.13
N PHE A 21 -5.76 -10.01 -34.81
CA PHE A 21 -5.35 -11.30 -35.37
C PHE A 21 -4.36 -11.11 -36.51
N LYS A 22 -3.23 -11.80 -36.45
CA LYS A 22 -2.21 -11.86 -37.51
C LYS A 22 -2.49 -13.01 -38.45
N LYS A 23 -1.87 -12.95 -39.64
CA LYS A 23 -1.95 -14.03 -40.64
C LYS A 23 -1.27 -15.28 -40.09
N GLY A 24 -2.03 -16.37 -39.93
CA GLY A 24 -1.55 -17.64 -39.35
C GLY A 24 -2.13 -17.94 -37.96
N ASP A 25 -2.75 -16.96 -37.30
CA ASP A 25 -3.37 -17.19 -35.99
C ASP A 25 -4.60 -18.09 -36.09
N ILE A 26 -4.66 -19.08 -35.20
CA ILE A 26 -5.82 -19.96 -35.04
C ILE A 26 -6.86 -19.23 -34.20
N ARG A 27 -8.01 -18.96 -34.82
CA ARG A 27 -9.13 -18.23 -34.22
C ARG A 27 -10.18 -19.21 -33.70
N CYS A 28 -10.71 -18.94 -32.52
CA CYS A 28 -11.82 -19.65 -31.93
C CYS A 28 -12.89 -18.67 -31.45
N ARG A 29 -14.12 -19.18 -31.28
CA ARG A 29 -15.21 -18.42 -30.67
C ARG A 29 -15.24 -18.77 -29.20
N ASP A 30 -14.97 -17.80 -28.36
CA ASP A 30 -15.12 -17.97 -26.92
C ASP A 30 -16.58 -17.74 -26.52
N HIS A 31 -17.08 -18.53 -25.59
CA HIS A 31 -18.47 -18.47 -25.16
C HIS A 31 -18.55 -18.44 -23.65
N TYR A 32 -19.63 -17.86 -23.16
CA TYR A 32 -19.86 -17.73 -21.73
C TYR A 32 -20.19 -19.11 -21.16
N HIS A 33 -19.26 -19.66 -20.37
CA HIS A 33 -19.39 -21.02 -19.83
C HIS A 33 -20.41 -21.16 -18.70
N TRP A 34 -20.99 -20.05 -18.23
CA TRP A 34 -21.88 -20.02 -17.06
C TRP A 34 -23.36 -19.77 -17.39
N SER A 35 -23.70 -19.42 -18.63
CA SER A 35 -25.10 -19.37 -19.06
C SER A 35 -25.42 -20.63 -19.87
N SER A 36 -26.62 -21.17 -19.66
CA SER A 36 -27.17 -22.27 -20.48
C SER A 36 -27.26 -21.93 -21.97
N ASP A 37 -27.19 -20.64 -22.28
CA ASP A 37 -27.53 -20.09 -23.59
C ASP A 37 -26.32 -20.01 -24.52
N GLY A 38 -25.11 -20.35 -24.03
CA GLY A 38 -23.90 -20.47 -24.86
C GLY A 38 -23.50 -19.17 -25.56
N LEU A 39 -23.83 -18.02 -24.97
CA LEU A 39 -23.63 -16.71 -25.58
C LEU A 39 -22.15 -16.50 -25.92
N ILE A 40 -21.87 -16.21 -27.19
CA ILE A 40 -20.51 -15.94 -27.66
C ILE A 40 -20.05 -14.63 -27.04
N THR A 41 -18.96 -14.69 -26.27
CA THR A 41 -18.37 -13.52 -25.61
C THR A 41 -17.49 -12.73 -26.59
N GLY A 42 -16.80 -13.43 -27.50
CA GLY A 42 -16.04 -12.81 -28.57
C GLY A 42 -15.15 -13.76 -29.36
N MET A 43 -14.43 -13.22 -30.35
CA MET A 43 -13.34 -13.98 -30.98
C MET A 43 -12.12 -14.04 -30.05
N ALA A 44 -11.41 -15.16 -30.06
CA ALA A 44 -10.18 -15.32 -29.30
C ALA A 44 -9.11 -16.09 -30.10
N HIS A 45 -7.83 -15.85 -29.78
CA HIS A 45 -6.77 -16.77 -30.19
C HIS A 45 -7.01 -18.10 -29.49
N SER A 46 -6.81 -19.22 -30.19
CA SER A 46 -6.94 -20.55 -29.58
C SER A 46 -6.04 -20.70 -28.34
N SER A 47 -4.81 -20.19 -28.39
CA SER A 47 -3.90 -20.16 -27.24
C SER A 47 -4.42 -19.31 -26.08
N CYS A 48 -4.94 -18.11 -26.35
CA CYS A 48 -5.55 -17.27 -25.32
C CYS A 48 -6.75 -17.96 -24.68
N ASN A 49 -7.63 -18.56 -25.48
CA ASN A 49 -8.82 -19.26 -24.98
C ASN A 49 -8.47 -20.46 -24.11
N LEU A 50 -7.49 -21.28 -24.52
CA LEU A 50 -7.01 -22.42 -23.72
C LEU A 50 -6.42 -21.98 -22.36
N ASN A 51 -5.79 -20.80 -22.33
CA ASN A 51 -5.22 -20.24 -21.10
C ASN A 51 -6.21 -19.43 -20.29
N TYR A 52 -7.41 -19.14 -20.83
CA TYR A 52 -8.41 -18.32 -20.17
C TYR A 52 -9.15 -19.15 -19.13
N ARG A 53 -8.71 -19.01 -17.87
CA ARG A 53 -9.27 -19.76 -16.75
C ARG A 53 -10.32 -18.93 -16.04
N ALA A 54 -11.54 -19.47 -16.01
CA ALA A 54 -12.59 -19.00 -15.15
C ALA A 54 -12.21 -19.21 -13.67
N THR A 55 -12.12 -18.13 -12.89
CA THR A 55 -11.99 -18.19 -11.44
C THR A 55 -13.33 -17.90 -10.79
N TYR A 56 -13.87 -18.85 -10.02
CA TYR A 56 -15.12 -18.67 -9.29
C TYR A 56 -14.86 -18.58 -7.79
N PHE A 57 -15.22 -17.43 -7.21
CA PHE A 57 -15.30 -17.24 -5.77
C PHE A 57 -16.22 -16.06 -5.46
N ILE A 58 -16.70 -15.99 -4.23
CA ILE A 58 -17.49 -14.87 -3.71
C ILE A 58 -16.55 -14.05 -2.80
N PRO A 59 -16.20 -12.80 -3.16
CA PRO A 59 -15.42 -11.94 -2.29
C PRO A 59 -16.28 -11.51 -1.08
N VAL A 60 -15.79 -11.80 0.11
CA VAL A 60 -16.33 -11.27 1.37
C VAL A 60 -15.37 -10.18 1.85
N VAL A 61 -15.77 -8.93 1.71
CA VAL A 61 -14.92 -7.78 2.02
C VAL A 61 -15.23 -7.28 3.41
N ILE A 62 -14.20 -7.23 4.27
CA ILE A 62 -14.28 -6.72 5.63
C ILE A 62 -13.21 -5.65 5.78
N HIS A 63 -13.48 -4.58 6.53
CA HIS A 63 -12.52 -3.50 6.70
C HIS A 63 -11.66 -3.71 7.95
N ASN A 64 -10.33 -3.79 7.75
CA ASN A 64 -9.33 -4.00 8.80
C ASN A 64 -9.47 -5.36 9.53
N SER A 65 -9.97 -6.37 8.82
CA SER A 65 -10.28 -7.69 9.39
C SER A 65 -9.05 -8.42 9.93
N ARG A 66 -7.88 -8.21 9.31
CA ARG A 66 -6.62 -8.85 9.70
C ARG A 66 -6.27 -8.61 11.16
N ASN A 67 -6.65 -7.45 11.71
CA ASN A 67 -6.32 -7.07 13.09
C ASN A 67 -7.44 -7.40 14.09
N TYR A 68 -8.64 -7.76 13.63
CA TYR A 68 -9.83 -7.93 14.49
C TYR A 68 -10.66 -9.16 14.10
N ASP A 69 -11.49 -9.04 13.07
CA ASP A 69 -12.56 -9.97 12.73
C ASP A 69 -12.04 -11.38 12.41
N THR A 70 -10.92 -11.48 11.69
CA THR A 70 -10.36 -12.76 11.28
C THR A 70 -10.05 -13.65 12.50
N HIS A 71 -9.57 -13.07 13.60
CA HIS A 71 -9.30 -13.82 14.82
C HIS A 71 -10.57 -14.40 15.43
N LEU A 72 -11.66 -13.62 15.45
CA LEU A 72 -12.96 -14.05 15.98
C LEU A 72 -13.59 -15.13 15.10
N ILE A 73 -13.54 -14.96 13.78
CA ILE A 73 -14.09 -15.92 12.81
C ILE A 73 -13.35 -17.25 12.92
N LEU A 74 -12.02 -17.25 12.83
CA LEU A 74 -11.23 -18.48 12.86
C LEU A 74 -11.30 -19.19 14.21
N LYS A 75 -11.33 -18.45 15.33
CA LYS A 75 -11.46 -19.02 16.68
C LYS A 75 -12.77 -19.77 16.88
N ASN A 76 -13.87 -19.27 16.30
CA ASN A 76 -15.20 -19.85 16.47
C ASN A 76 -15.59 -20.77 15.31
N LEU A 77 -14.71 -20.96 14.33
CA LEU A 77 -15.01 -21.82 13.20
C LEU A 77 -15.05 -23.30 13.64
N PRO A 78 -16.14 -24.04 13.34
CA PRO A 78 -16.23 -25.43 13.74
C PRO A 78 -15.13 -26.30 13.09
N LYS A 79 -14.56 -27.25 13.86
CA LYS A 79 -13.38 -28.04 13.45
C LYS A 79 -13.54 -28.78 12.11
N ASN A 80 -14.77 -29.18 11.75
CA ASN A 80 -15.07 -29.83 10.48
C ASN A 80 -14.84 -28.94 9.25
N TYR A 81 -14.84 -27.61 9.42
CA TYR A 81 -14.55 -26.66 8.36
C TYR A 81 -13.06 -26.35 8.20
N ALA A 82 -12.22 -26.68 9.19
CA ALA A 82 -10.79 -26.39 9.16
C ALA A 82 -10.07 -26.98 7.93
N LYS A 83 -10.51 -28.16 7.46
CA LYS A 83 -9.93 -28.83 6.28
C LYS A 83 -10.20 -28.12 4.95
N PHE A 84 -11.14 -27.17 4.91
CA PHE A 84 -11.49 -26.41 3.72
C PHE A 84 -10.93 -24.99 3.74
N ILE A 85 -10.21 -24.63 4.81
CA ILE A 85 -9.60 -23.32 4.91
C ILE A 85 -8.30 -23.31 4.12
N ASN A 86 -8.13 -22.29 3.29
CA ASN A 86 -6.83 -21.91 2.75
C ASN A 86 -6.43 -20.56 3.34
N ILE A 87 -5.20 -20.43 3.87
CA ILE A 87 -4.71 -19.21 4.52
C ILE A 87 -3.40 -18.80 3.87
N VAL A 88 -3.25 -17.50 3.62
CA VAL A 88 -1.95 -16.89 3.31
C VAL A 88 -1.50 -16.11 4.55
N PRO A 89 -0.60 -16.67 5.38
CA PRO A 89 -0.16 -16.02 6.61
C PRO A 89 0.90 -14.95 6.34
N ILE A 90 0.90 -13.89 7.14
CA ILE A 90 2.02 -12.94 7.26
C ILE A 90 2.94 -13.40 8.40
N ASN A 91 2.33 -13.73 9.53
CA ASN A 91 2.99 -14.30 10.69
C ASN A 91 1.99 -15.21 11.44
N MET A 92 2.36 -15.66 12.63
CA MET A 92 1.53 -16.58 13.43
C MET A 92 0.19 -15.97 13.89
N GLU A 93 0.05 -14.65 13.87
CA GLU A 93 -1.15 -13.95 14.34
C GLU A 93 -1.94 -13.32 13.19
N LYS A 94 -1.27 -12.81 12.16
CA LYS A 94 -1.88 -12.02 11.08
C LYS A 94 -1.91 -12.78 9.78
N PHE A 95 -3.06 -12.73 9.11
CA PHE A 95 -3.32 -13.37 7.83
C PHE A 95 -3.62 -12.32 6.76
N THR A 96 -3.03 -12.46 5.57
CA THR A 96 -3.32 -11.59 4.42
C THR A 96 -4.71 -11.86 3.86
N VAL A 97 -5.09 -13.15 3.79
CA VAL A 97 -6.39 -13.62 3.31
C VAL A 97 -6.63 -15.00 3.90
N PHE A 98 -7.91 -15.33 4.10
CA PHE A 98 -8.32 -16.72 4.20
C PHE A 98 -9.49 -16.98 3.27
N SER A 99 -9.54 -18.19 2.74
CA SER A 99 -10.67 -18.67 1.95
C SER A 99 -11.33 -19.84 2.69
N LEU A 100 -12.65 -19.90 2.62
CA LEU A 100 -13.43 -21.01 3.12
C LEU A 100 -14.32 -21.50 1.97
N ASP A 101 -13.96 -22.65 1.39
CA ASP A 101 -14.60 -23.17 0.19
C ASP A 101 -14.58 -22.11 -0.95
N SER A 102 -15.74 -21.67 -1.42
CA SER A 102 -15.86 -20.65 -2.48
C SER A 102 -15.85 -19.20 -1.96
N LEU A 103 -15.78 -18.98 -0.64
CA LEU A 103 -15.71 -17.64 -0.05
C LEU A 103 -14.25 -17.20 0.08
N LYS A 104 -13.92 -15.99 -0.39
CA LYS A 104 -12.60 -15.38 -0.23
C LYS A 104 -12.71 -14.13 0.63
N PHE A 105 -12.16 -14.16 1.84
CA PHE A 105 -12.26 -13.06 2.81
C PHE A 105 -11.14 -12.05 2.59
N LEU A 106 -11.49 -10.89 2.06
CA LEU A 106 -10.56 -9.82 1.73
C LEU A 106 -10.61 -8.73 2.80
N ASP A 107 -9.43 -8.24 3.17
CA ASP A 107 -9.31 -7.04 3.99
C ASP A 107 -9.21 -5.80 3.08
N SER A 108 -10.26 -4.98 3.05
CA SER A 108 -10.24 -3.75 2.25
C SER A 108 -9.17 -2.76 2.68
N TYR A 109 -8.70 -2.83 3.93
CA TYR A 109 -7.64 -1.94 4.44
C TYR A 109 -6.27 -2.23 3.78
N GLN A 110 -6.09 -3.41 3.18
CA GLN A 110 -4.89 -3.72 2.38
C GLN A 110 -4.89 -3.06 0.98
N PHE A 111 -6.03 -2.48 0.59
CA PHE A 111 -6.20 -1.72 -0.65
C PHE A 111 -6.34 -0.22 -0.38
N LEU A 112 -7.11 0.11 0.66
CA LEU A 112 -7.53 1.46 1.03
C LEU A 112 -7.14 1.69 2.49
N ASP A 113 -5.94 2.20 2.72
CA ASP A 113 -5.28 2.33 4.04
C ASP A 113 -5.78 3.52 4.88
N ALA A 114 -7.08 3.81 4.80
CA ALA A 114 -7.73 4.87 5.57
C ALA A 114 -8.97 4.32 6.27
N SER A 115 -9.41 5.00 7.33
CA SER A 115 -10.67 4.65 8.00
C SER A 115 -11.85 4.77 7.04
N LEU A 116 -12.88 3.94 7.22
CA LEU A 116 -14.12 4.00 6.43
C LEU A 116 -14.72 5.42 6.35
N ASP A 117 -14.72 6.19 7.45
CA ASP A 117 -15.18 7.58 7.46
C ASP A 117 -14.40 8.48 6.49
N GLN A 118 -13.07 8.38 6.47
CA GLN A 118 -12.24 9.11 5.53
C GLN A 118 -12.50 8.68 4.07
N LEU A 119 -12.74 7.37 3.85
CA LEU A 119 -13.05 6.86 2.51
C LEU A 119 -14.42 7.36 2.01
N ILE A 120 -15.43 7.43 2.87
CA ILE A 120 -16.73 8.01 2.55
C ILE A 120 -16.58 9.50 2.22
N LYS A 121 -15.87 10.27 3.04
CA LYS A 121 -15.59 11.70 2.77
C LYS A 121 -14.88 11.93 1.44
N ASN A 122 -13.96 11.04 1.07
CA ASN A 122 -13.29 11.12 -0.23
C ASN A 122 -14.29 10.92 -1.39
N LEU A 123 -15.26 10.01 -1.24
CA LEU A 123 -16.32 9.84 -2.24
C LEU A 123 -17.24 11.06 -2.31
N GLU A 124 -17.63 11.63 -1.18
CA GLU A 124 -18.45 12.86 -1.12
C GLU A 124 -17.76 14.02 -1.85
N ASN A 125 -16.46 14.21 -1.60
CA ASN A 125 -15.64 15.24 -2.26
C ASN A 125 -15.51 15.01 -3.78
N SER A 126 -15.71 13.78 -4.25
CA SER A 126 -15.70 13.42 -5.67
C SER A 126 -17.07 13.53 -6.35
N SER A 127 -18.10 14.04 -5.65
CA SER A 127 -19.49 14.10 -6.14
C SER A 127 -20.07 12.72 -6.50
N HIS A 128 -19.70 11.68 -5.74
CA HIS A 128 -20.20 10.33 -5.96
C HIS A 128 -21.71 10.22 -5.68
N GLU A 129 -22.45 9.42 -6.46
CA GLU A 129 -23.92 9.33 -6.38
C GLU A 129 -24.45 8.43 -5.24
N PHE A 130 -23.62 7.49 -4.76
CA PHE A 130 -23.96 6.51 -3.72
C PHE A 130 -25.13 5.59 -4.11
N ASP A 131 -25.02 4.92 -5.26
CA ASP A 131 -26.08 4.09 -5.87
C ASP A 131 -26.56 2.96 -4.95
N ILE A 132 -25.63 2.25 -4.31
CA ILE A 132 -25.94 1.11 -3.45
C ILE A 132 -26.69 1.63 -2.22
N PHE A 133 -26.15 2.66 -1.56
CA PHE A 133 -26.80 3.27 -0.42
C PHE A 133 -28.22 3.78 -0.75
N ASN A 134 -28.36 4.51 -1.86
CA ASN A 134 -29.66 5.06 -2.28
C ASN A 134 -30.65 3.93 -2.62
N THR A 135 -30.19 2.77 -3.08
CA THR A 135 -31.05 1.61 -3.34
C THR A 135 -31.61 1.02 -2.04
N PHE A 136 -30.77 0.86 -1.02
CA PHE A 136 -31.21 0.31 0.28
C PHE A 136 -32.12 1.30 1.05
N TYR A 137 -31.88 2.59 0.92
CA TYR A 137 -32.61 3.64 1.64
C TYR A 137 -33.53 4.49 0.74
N ALA A 138 -33.93 3.97 -0.43
CA ALA A 138 -34.73 4.71 -1.42
C ALA A 138 -36.04 5.29 -0.86
N CYS A 139 -36.67 4.56 0.07
CA CYS A 139 -37.94 4.97 0.68
C CYS A 139 -37.76 5.79 1.97
N GLU A 140 -36.54 6.05 2.41
CA GLU A 140 -36.26 6.70 3.69
C GLU A 140 -35.91 8.18 3.49
N LYS A 141 -36.85 9.05 3.86
CA LYS A 141 -36.74 10.50 3.67
C LYS A 141 -35.58 11.11 4.47
N ASN A 142 -35.22 10.50 5.60
CA ASN A 142 -34.15 10.99 6.47
C ASN A 142 -32.81 10.27 6.26
N SER A 143 -32.66 9.53 5.16
CA SER A 143 -31.44 8.77 4.84
C SER A 143 -30.18 9.63 4.75
N PHE A 144 -30.32 10.94 4.50
CA PHE A 144 -29.22 11.90 4.55
C PHE A 144 -28.50 11.93 5.91
N LEU A 145 -29.18 11.59 7.01
CA LEU A 145 -28.58 11.49 8.34
C LEU A 145 -27.59 10.32 8.46
N LEU A 146 -27.71 9.31 7.61
CA LEU A 146 -26.84 8.12 7.63
C LEU A 146 -25.66 8.23 6.64
N LYS A 147 -25.59 9.31 5.85
CA LYS A 147 -24.47 9.63 4.95
C LYS A 147 -23.31 10.30 5.70
N ARG A 148 -22.95 9.76 6.86
CA ARG A 148 -21.74 10.11 7.62
C ARG A 148 -21.41 8.97 8.57
N LYS A 149 -20.23 9.03 9.19
CA LYS A 149 -19.85 8.09 10.24
C LYS A 149 -20.88 8.04 11.36
N GLY A 150 -21.37 6.83 11.65
CA GLY A 150 -22.23 6.59 12.81
C GLY A 150 -21.49 6.81 14.13
N VAL A 151 -22.23 7.19 15.17
CA VAL A 151 -21.69 7.44 16.51
C VAL A 151 -22.21 6.37 17.44
N PHE A 152 -21.32 5.52 17.97
CA PHE A 152 -21.74 4.34 18.71
C PHE A 152 -21.00 4.19 20.05
N PRO A 153 -21.69 3.83 21.16
CA PRO A 153 -21.08 3.77 22.48
C PRO A 153 -20.40 2.41 22.73
N TYR A 154 -19.26 2.16 22.07
CA TYR A 154 -18.57 0.86 22.16
C TYR A 154 -18.21 0.46 23.59
N SER A 155 -17.70 1.42 24.38
CA SER A 155 -17.27 1.19 25.77
C SER A 155 -18.43 0.87 26.72
N TYR A 156 -19.65 1.28 26.37
CA TYR A 156 -20.83 1.00 27.16
C TYR A 156 -21.30 -0.46 27.02
N LEU A 157 -21.17 -1.03 25.82
CA LEU A 157 -21.65 -2.38 25.47
C LEU A 157 -20.61 -3.45 25.83
N ASP A 158 -20.41 -3.63 27.13
CA ASP A 158 -19.57 -4.70 27.72
C ASP A 158 -20.32 -6.02 27.95
N VAL A 159 -21.65 -6.00 27.99
CA VAL A 159 -22.53 -7.15 28.18
C VAL A 159 -23.72 -7.11 27.22
N ILE A 160 -24.22 -8.28 26.82
CA ILE A 160 -25.24 -8.41 25.76
C ILE A 160 -26.61 -7.86 26.18
N GLU A 161 -26.92 -7.88 27.49
CA GLU A 161 -28.19 -7.43 28.05
C GLU A 161 -28.43 -5.94 27.84
N LYS A 162 -27.37 -5.13 27.81
CA LYS A 162 -27.44 -3.69 27.53
C LYS A 162 -27.99 -3.38 26.13
N LEU A 163 -27.97 -4.34 25.20
CA LEU A 163 -28.65 -4.16 23.90
C LEU A 163 -30.16 -3.99 24.04
N ASN A 164 -30.76 -4.40 25.16
CA ASN A 164 -32.19 -4.21 25.42
C ASN A 164 -32.51 -2.84 26.02
N ASP A 165 -31.51 -2.00 26.32
CA ASP A 165 -31.74 -0.67 26.88
C ASP A 165 -32.51 0.20 25.88
N THR A 166 -33.61 0.80 26.34
CA THR A 166 -34.57 1.53 25.50
C THR A 166 -34.14 2.98 25.22
N CYS A 167 -32.99 3.41 25.74
CA CYS A 167 -32.46 4.75 25.56
C CYS A 167 -30.96 4.73 25.31
N LEU A 168 -30.45 5.80 24.67
CA LEU A 168 -29.01 5.98 24.55
C LEU A 168 -28.39 6.24 25.93
N PRO A 169 -27.20 5.68 26.21
CA PRO A 169 -26.48 5.93 27.45
C PRO A 169 -26.03 7.40 27.50
N PRO A 170 -25.65 7.91 28.68
CA PRO A 170 -25.19 9.29 28.83
C PRO A 170 -23.92 9.55 28.00
N LYS A 171 -23.66 10.83 27.68
CA LYS A 171 -22.56 11.26 26.79
C LYS A 171 -21.20 10.71 27.23
N GLU A 172 -20.97 10.63 28.53
CA GLU A 172 -19.73 10.13 29.13
C GLU A 172 -19.46 8.67 28.77
N ALA A 173 -20.50 7.88 28.50
CA ALA A 173 -20.39 6.48 28.11
C ALA A 173 -19.97 6.27 26.64
N PHE A 174 -19.96 7.33 25.83
CA PHE A 174 -19.43 7.33 24.45
C PHE A 174 -17.92 7.58 24.39
N PHE A 175 -17.22 7.59 25.53
CA PHE A 175 -15.77 7.78 25.56
C PHE A 175 -15.05 6.73 24.72
N ASN A 176 -14.23 7.18 23.77
CA ASN A 176 -13.46 6.30 22.90
C ASN A 176 -12.15 5.91 23.59
N ILE A 177 -12.08 4.68 24.09
CA ILE A 177 -10.90 4.14 24.78
C ILE A 177 -9.70 4.01 23.83
N LEU A 178 -9.92 3.72 22.55
CA LEU A 178 -8.84 3.51 21.57
C LEU A 178 -8.05 4.79 21.30
N ASN A 179 -8.76 5.92 21.23
CA ASN A 179 -8.15 7.22 20.95
C ASN A 179 -8.00 8.10 22.19
N ASN A 180 -8.52 7.64 23.34
CA ASN A 180 -8.57 8.37 24.61
C ASN A 180 -9.23 9.76 24.48
N THR A 181 -10.32 9.84 23.71
CA THR A 181 -11.04 11.09 23.42
C THR A 181 -12.52 10.99 23.78
N PRO A 182 -13.12 12.03 24.40
CA PRO A 182 -14.57 12.10 24.57
C PRO A 182 -15.28 12.31 23.22
N VAL A 183 -16.55 11.94 23.16
CA VAL A 183 -17.42 12.29 22.02
C VAL A 183 -17.69 13.80 22.00
N SER A 184 -17.77 14.39 20.81
CA SER A 184 -18.16 15.78 20.66
C SER A 184 -19.64 15.99 21.02
N ASP A 185 -20.03 17.21 21.40
CA ASP A 185 -21.45 17.53 21.62
C ASP A 185 -22.28 17.33 20.34
N GLU A 186 -21.72 17.72 19.18
CA GLU A 186 -22.36 17.57 17.88
C GLU A 186 -22.63 16.10 17.55
N ASP A 187 -21.63 15.22 17.73
CA ASP A 187 -21.78 13.79 17.45
C ASP A 187 -22.79 13.12 18.39
N TYR A 188 -22.84 13.52 19.65
CA TYR A 188 -23.81 12.97 20.60
C TYR A 188 -25.25 13.45 20.31
N GLU A 189 -25.44 14.72 19.93
CA GLU A 189 -26.74 15.20 19.44
C GLU A 189 -27.16 14.51 18.14
N HIS A 190 -26.21 14.26 17.25
CA HIS A 190 -26.45 13.51 16.03
C HIS A 190 -26.90 12.08 16.33
N ALA A 191 -26.23 11.36 17.25
CA ALA A 191 -26.62 10.02 17.69
C ALA A 191 -28.06 9.99 18.22
N LYS A 192 -28.43 10.96 19.07
CA LYS A 192 -29.81 11.12 19.57
C LYS A 192 -30.82 11.38 18.45
N THR A 193 -30.45 12.20 17.48
CA THR A 193 -31.29 12.51 16.33
C THR A 193 -31.54 11.27 15.49
N VAL A 194 -30.51 10.48 15.19
CA VAL A 194 -30.63 9.22 14.44
C VAL A 194 -31.50 8.22 15.21
N PHE A 195 -31.21 7.97 16.49
CA PHE A 195 -31.98 7.03 17.33
C PHE A 195 -33.48 7.35 17.32
N ARG A 196 -33.85 8.63 17.43
CA ARG A 196 -35.25 9.09 17.39
C ARG A 196 -35.85 9.01 16.00
N THR A 197 -35.14 9.49 14.99
CA THR A 197 -35.66 9.63 13.61
C THR A 197 -35.95 8.27 12.98
N PHE A 198 -35.07 7.29 13.23
CA PHE A 198 -35.19 5.92 12.74
C PHE A 198 -35.98 5.00 13.69
N LYS A 199 -36.57 5.57 14.76
CA LYS A 199 -37.45 4.87 15.70
C LYS A 199 -36.81 3.63 16.32
N CYS A 200 -35.53 3.70 16.66
CA CYS A 200 -34.85 2.63 17.40
C CYS A 200 -35.53 2.48 18.77
N GLY A 201 -36.11 1.31 19.05
CA GLY A 201 -36.79 1.02 20.32
C GLY A 201 -35.82 0.70 21.45
N ASN A 202 -34.63 0.21 21.09
CA ASN A 202 -33.56 -0.14 22.01
C ASN A 202 -32.17 -0.03 21.33
N LEU A 203 -31.11 -0.32 22.09
CA LEU A 203 -29.74 -0.31 21.56
C LEU A 203 -29.46 -1.40 20.53
N ARG A 204 -30.20 -2.52 20.51
CA ARG A 204 -30.10 -3.54 19.46
C ARG A 204 -30.52 -2.98 18.11
N ASP A 205 -31.69 -2.33 18.05
CA ASP A 205 -32.18 -1.70 16.82
C ASP A 205 -31.19 -0.64 16.30
N TYR A 206 -30.58 0.10 17.23
CA TYR A 206 -29.56 1.09 16.90
C TYR A 206 -28.25 0.46 16.39
N LEU A 207 -27.81 -0.64 17.01
CA LEU A 207 -26.64 -1.41 16.57
C LEU A 207 -26.85 -2.00 15.18
N GLU A 208 -28.02 -2.59 14.92
CA GLU A 208 -28.36 -3.16 13.61
C GLU A 208 -28.36 -2.07 12.52
N LEU A 209 -28.97 -0.90 12.80
CA LEU A 209 -28.91 0.24 11.90
C LEU A 209 -27.46 0.68 11.64
N TYR A 210 -26.67 0.85 12.71
CA TYR A 210 -25.27 1.24 12.63
C TYR A 210 -24.44 0.26 11.77
N GLN A 211 -24.55 -1.04 12.03
CA GLN A 211 -23.81 -2.07 11.29
C GLN A 211 -24.25 -2.18 9.83
N ASN A 212 -25.55 -2.05 9.56
CA ASN A 212 -26.08 -2.07 8.20
C ASN A 212 -25.55 -0.88 7.39
N VAL A 213 -25.54 0.32 7.96
CA VAL A 213 -24.99 1.52 7.30
C VAL A 213 -23.50 1.32 7.01
N ASP A 214 -22.70 0.91 7.99
CA ASP A 214 -21.26 0.69 7.80
C ASP A 214 -20.99 -0.36 6.70
N THR A 215 -21.78 -1.44 6.67
CA THR A 215 -21.66 -2.51 5.66
C THR A 215 -22.01 -2.01 4.26
N ILE A 216 -23.12 -1.26 4.12
CA ILE A 216 -23.56 -0.69 2.84
C ILE A 216 -22.53 0.34 2.34
N MET A 217 -22.02 1.19 3.22
CA MET A 217 -21.01 2.18 2.86
C MET A 217 -19.69 1.53 2.45
N LEU A 218 -19.27 0.46 3.14
CA LEU A 218 -18.10 -0.29 2.72
C LEU A 218 -18.30 -0.92 1.33
N ALA A 219 -19.49 -1.46 1.06
CA ALA A 219 -19.83 -1.99 -0.26
C ALA A 219 -19.77 -0.90 -1.33
N GLU A 220 -20.26 0.31 -1.04
CA GLU A 220 -20.17 1.47 -1.93
C GLU A 220 -18.71 1.85 -2.22
N VAL A 221 -17.91 2.05 -1.17
CA VAL A 221 -16.49 2.39 -1.26
C VAL A 221 -15.72 1.37 -2.09
N PHE A 222 -15.87 0.08 -1.76
CA PHE A 222 -15.12 -0.96 -2.46
C PHE A 222 -15.61 -1.16 -3.89
N THR A 223 -16.91 -1.00 -4.16
CA THR A 223 -17.45 -1.06 -5.53
C THR A 223 -16.97 0.12 -6.37
N SER A 224 -16.92 1.33 -5.80
CA SER A 224 -16.35 2.51 -6.46
C SER A 224 -14.88 2.27 -6.81
N PHE A 225 -14.09 1.76 -5.87
CA PHE A 225 -12.70 1.38 -6.13
C PHE A 225 -12.57 0.31 -7.22
N ARG A 226 -13.43 -0.72 -7.23
CA ARG A 226 -13.50 -1.72 -8.31
C ARG A 226 -13.79 -1.09 -9.67
N LYS A 227 -14.78 -0.19 -9.75
CA LYS A 227 -15.12 0.55 -10.98
C LYS A 227 -13.91 1.34 -11.49
N THR A 228 -13.25 2.11 -10.62
CA THR A 228 -12.04 2.88 -10.95
C THR A 228 -10.91 1.97 -11.42
N SER A 229 -10.59 0.90 -10.70
CA SER A 229 -9.54 -0.05 -11.08
C SER A 229 -9.84 -0.74 -12.42
N MET A 230 -11.10 -1.10 -12.66
CA MET A 230 -11.53 -1.66 -13.94
C MET A 230 -11.44 -0.65 -15.08
N GLN A 231 -11.68 0.64 -14.82
CA GLN A 231 -11.54 1.70 -15.82
C GLN A 231 -10.08 1.93 -16.21
N TYR A 232 -9.18 2.08 -15.24
CA TYR A 232 -7.79 2.45 -15.47
C TYR A 232 -6.89 1.25 -15.80
N TYR A 233 -7.03 0.14 -15.06
CA TYR A 233 -6.12 -1.01 -15.16
C TYR A 233 -6.76 -2.21 -15.87
N ARG A 234 -8.09 -2.20 -16.06
CA ARG A 234 -8.85 -3.35 -16.55
C ARG A 234 -8.60 -4.60 -15.68
N LEU A 235 -8.39 -4.38 -14.39
CA LEU A 235 -8.10 -5.40 -13.38
C LEU A 235 -9.06 -5.17 -12.22
N ASP A 236 -9.73 -6.23 -11.78
CA ASP A 236 -10.64 -6.16 -10.64
C ASP A 236 -9.87 -6.43 -9.34
N PRO A 237 -9.83 -5.46 -8.40
CA PRO A 237 -9.05 -5.58 -7.17
C PRO A 237 -9.49 -6.77 -6.30
N ALA A 238 -10.72 -7.28 -6.45
CA ALA A 238 -11.19 -8.45 -5.71
C ALA A 238 -10.37 -9.73 -6.01
N HIS A 239 -9.65 -9.77 -7.14
CA HIS A 239 -8.80 -10.91 -7.49
C HIS A 239 -7.40 -10.85 -6.86
N PHE A 240 -7.01 -9.70 -6.33
CA PHE A 240 -5.72 -9.49 -5.68
C PHE A 240 -5.86 -9.54 -4.16
N LEU A 241 -4.74 -9.53 -3.45
CA LEU A 241 -4.72 -9.50 -1.98
C LEU A 241 -4.39 -8.12 -1.42
N THR A 242 -3.61 -7.32 -2.15
CA THR A 242 -3.14 -6.01 -1.71
C THR A 242 -3.09 -5.01 -2.86
N SER A 243 -3.04 -3.72 -2.53
CA SER A 243 -2.77 -2.66 -3.51
C SER A 243 -1.42 -2.84 -4.21
N ALA A 244 -0.39 -3.30 -3.49
CA ALA A 244 0.95 -3.56 -4.05
C ALA A 244 0.91 -4.65 -5.15
N GLU A 245 0.18 -5.74 -4.90
CA GLU A 245 0.03 -6.81 -5.88
C GLU A 245 -0.79 -6.35 -7.10
N LEU A 246 -1.88 -5.61 -6.88
CA LEU A 246 -2.69 -5.03 -7.95
C LEU A 246 -1.87 -4.09 -8.83
N THR A 247 -1.14 -3.15 -8.22
CA THR A 247 -0.33 -2.15 -8.93
C THR A 247 0.84 -2.79 -9.68
N TRP A 248 1.49 -3.80 -9.10
CA TRP A 248 2.52 -4.59 -9.79
C TRP A 248 1.98 -5.27 -11.04
N ASN A 249 0.85 -5.97 -10.93
CA ASN A 249 0.21 -6.64 -12.07
C ASN A 249 -0.33 -5.66 -13.10
N ALA A 250 -0.85 -4.50 -12.67
CA ALA A 250 -1.25 -3.43 -13.56
C ALA A 250 -0.05 -2.90 -14.36
N GLY A 251 1.10 -2.71 -13.71
CA GLY A 251 2.37 -2.33 -14.33
C GLY A 251 2.80 -3.34 -15.40
N LEU A 252 2.90 -4.62 -15.05
CA LEU A 252 3.26 -5.69 -15.99
C LEU A 252 2.30 -5.79 -17.17
N LYS A 253 0.99 -5.68 -16.91
CA LYS A 253 -0.03 -5.70 -17.96
C LYS A 253 0.09 -4.51 -18.92
N TYR A 254 0.40 -3.33 -18.38
CA TYR A 254 0.55 -2.11 -19.15
C TYR A 254 1.80 -2.15 -20.03
N THR A 255 2.95 -2.51 -19.45
CA THR A 255 4.24 -2.53 -20.16
C THR A 255 4.42 -3.75 -21.05
N LYS A 256 3.73 -4.87 -20.73
CA LYS A 256 3.89 -6.18 -21.36
C LYS A 256 5.32 -6.70 -21.31
N VAL A 257 6.09 -6.25 -20.31
CA VAL A 257 7.47 -6.65 -20.12
C VAL A 257 7.53 -8.05 -19.54
N GLU A 258 8.51 -8.84 -19.99
CA GLU A 258 8.85 -10.12 -19.40
C GLU A 258 10.08 -9.91 -18.52
N LEU A 259 9.94 -10.23 -17.23
CA LEU A 259 11.01 -10.13 -16.25
C LEU A 259 11.61 -11.51 -16.02
N GLU A 260 12.92 -11.63 -16.22
CA GLU A 260 13.67 -12.82 -15.87
C GLU A 260 13.77 -12.94 -14.34
N LEU A 261 13.57 -14.15 -13.83
CA LEU A 261 13.77 -14.44 -12.41
C LEU A 261 15.22 -14.86 -12.17
N LEU A 262 15.80 -14.41 -11.06
CA LEU A 262 17.10 -14.91 -10.60
C LEU A 262 16.96 -16.41 -10.27
N GLY A 263 17.70 -17.25 -11.01
CA GLY A 263 17.66 -18.70 -10.83
C GLY A 263 18.58 -19.21 -9.72
N ASP A 264 19.65 -18.48 -9.39
CA ASP A 264 20.64 -18.86 -8.38
C ASP A 264 20.38 -18.13 -7.05
N VAL A 265 20.47 -18.86 -5.94
CA VAL A 265 20.26 -18.32 -4.58
C VAL A 265 21.39 -17.37 -4.17
N ASN A 266 22.61 -17.59 -4.64
CA ASN A 266 23.75 -16.73 -4.33
C ASN A 266 23.60 -15.37 -5.02
N ASP A 267 23.09 -15.35 -6.25
CA ASP A 267 22.75 -14.09 -6.94
C ASP A 267 21.71 -13.33 -6.11
N TYR A 268 20.64 -14.00 -5.68
CA TYR A 268 19.62 -13.37 -4.82
C TYR A 268 20.23 -12.80 -3.53
N ILE A 269 21.08 -13.56 -2.83
CA ILE A 269 21.75 -13.11 -1.60
C ILE A 269 22.69 -11.94 -1.87
N PHE A 270 23.42 -11.95 -3.00
CA PHE A 270 24.29 -10.86 -3.42
C PHE A 270 23.51 -9.56 -3.52
N PHE A 271 22.36 -9.56 -4.21
CA PHE A 271 21.46 -8.41 -4.28
C PHE A 271 20.86 -8.02 -2.93
N GLU A 272 20.30 -8.98 -2.18
CA GLU A 272 19.60 -8.73 -0.91
C GLU A 272 20.54 -8.13 0.14
N SER A 273 21.78 -8.60 0.22
CA SER A 273 22.75 -8.24 1.27
C SER A 273 23.07 -6.74 1.31
N GLN A 274 22.90 -6.04 0.19
CA GLN A 274 23.21 -4.62 0.03
C GLN A 274 22.00 -3.79 -0.40
N MET A 275 20.78 -4.33 -0.27
CA MET A 275 19.57 -3.51 -0.41
C MET A 275 19.54 -2.41 0.67
N ARG A 276 19.33 -1.18 0.22
CA ARG A 276 19.30 0.02 1.06
C ARG A 276 17.95 0.71 0.91
N GLY A 277 17.41 1.18 2.03
CA GLY A 277 16.21 2.01 2.04
C GLY A 277 16.54 3.49 1.82
N GLY A 278 15.54 4.34 2.04
CA GLY A 278 15.72 5.79 2.02
C GLY A 278 16.71 6.26 3.09
N ILE A 279 17.58 7.20 2.72
CA ILE A 279 18.52 7.82 3.66
C ILE A 279 17.74 8.79 4.55
N CYS A 280 17.77 8.55 5.86
CA CYS A 280 17.28 9.51 6.86
C CYS A 280 18.50 10.10 7.59
N TYR A 281 18.90 11.31 7.21
CA TYR A 281 20.08 11.98 7.73
C TYR A 281 19.73 13.36 8.29
N LEU A 282 20.30 13.69 9.45
CA LEU A 282 20.12 14.96 10.14
C LEU A 282 21.50 15.55 10.44
N ASN A 283 22.00 16.45 9.57
CA ASN A 283 23.28 17.11 9.82
C ASN A 283 23.17 18.11 10.99
N LYS A 284 22.26 19.08 10.85
CA LYS A 284 22.08 20.15 11.83
C LYS A 284 20.89 19.88 12.73
N ARG A 285 21.16 19.65 14.03
CA ARG A 285 20.16 19.22 15.03
C ARG A 285 19.03 20.24 15.27
N HIS A 286 19.33 21.52 15.13
CA HIS A 286 18.36 22.58 15.35
C HIS A 286 18.71 23.82 14.52
N VAL A 287 17.70 24.35 13.82
CA VAL A 287 17.74 25.63 13.11
C VAL A 287 16.42 26.34 13.39
N ALA A 288 16.48 27.60 13.76
CA ALA A 288 15.32 28.46 13.85
C ALA A 288 15.48 29.62 12.86
N ALA A 289 14.49 29.80 12.00
CA ALA A 289 14.46 30.91 11.06
C ALA A 289 13.96 32.18 11.75
N ASN A 290 14.64 33.31 11.51
CA ASN A 290 14.17 34.64 11.84
C ASN A 290 13.33 35.18 10.67
N ASN A 291 12.10 34.69 10.59
CA ASN A 291 11.17 34.97 9.50
C ASN A 291 10.19 36.10 9.90
N PRO A 292 10.18 37.26 9.21
CA PRO A 292 9.29 38.37 9.54
C PRO A 292 7.80 38.06 9.34
N TYR A 293 7.45 36.99 8.60
CA TYR A 293 6.07 36.54 8.42
C TYR A 293 5.54 35.68 9.59
N ILE A 294 6.36 35.41 10.60
CA ILE A 294 5.98 34.66 11.81
C ILE A 294 6.20 35.55 13.05
N PRO A 295 5.25 36.47 13.35
CA PRO A 295 5.44 37.51 14.36
C PRO A 295 5.80 37.00 15.75
N GLU A 296 5.33 35.81 16.12
CA GLU A 296 5.51 35.21 17.45
C GLU A 296 6.98 34.90 17.76
N SER A 297 7.79 34.65 16.72
CA SER A 297 9.20 34.25 16.85
C SER A 297 10.20 35.22 16.22
N TYR A 298 9.71 36.25 15.53
CA TYR A 298 10.53 37.23 14.83
C TYR A 298 11.29 38.17 15.76
N ASN A 299 12.54 38.46 15.41
CA ASN A 299 13.38 39.42 16.11
C ASN A 299 14.00 40.41 15.12
N ALA A 300 13.54 41.67 15.19
CA ALA A 300 14.01 42.76 14.34
C ALA A 300 15.52 43.10 14.50
N LYS A 301 16.17 42.63 15.57
CA LYS A 301 17.62 42.81 15.78
C LYS A 301 18.48 41.77 15.05
N LYS A 302 17.87 40.70 14.51
CA LYS A 302 18.58 39.65 13.78
C LYS A 302 18.33 39.80 12.27
N SER A 303 19.29 39.37 11.46
CA SER A 303 19.10 39.29 10.00
C SER A 303 17.97 38.33 9.66
N HIS A 304 17.28 38.57 8.55
CA HIS A 304 16.24 37.66 8.06
C HIS A 304 16.87 36.38 7.53
N ASN A 305 16.24 35.25 7.80
CA ASN A 305 16.53 34.00 7.12
C ASN A 305 15.28 33.12 7.09
N TYR A 306 15.30 32.12 6.22
CA TYR A 306 14.16 31.26 5.93
C TYR A 306 14.62 29.80 5.93
N ILE A 307 13.71 28.89 6.28
CA ILE A 307 13.88 27.46 6.07
C ILE A 307 13.00 27.10 4.88
N VAL A 308 13.59 26.49 3.86
CA VAL A 308 12.86 26.00 2.69
C VAL A 308 12.68 24.49 2.86
N ALA A 309 11.44 24.04 2.79
CA ALA A 309 11.11 22.61 2.71
C ALA A 309 10.93 22.25 1.22
N LEU A 310 11.79 21.35 0.74
CA LEU A 310 11.71 20.82 -0.62
C LEU A 310 11.32 19.35 -0.55
N ASP A 311 10.37 18.96 -1.38
CA ASP A 311 9.94 17.57 -1.53
C ASP A 311 9.97 17.21 -3.02
N ALA A 312 10.49 16.03 -3.34
CA ALA A 312 10.56 15.54 -4.70
C ALA A 312 9.25 14.82 -5.05
N ASN A 313 8.46 15.42 -5.94
CA ASN A 313 7.24 14.81 -6.44
C ASN A 313 7.51 13.43 -7.06
N ASN A 314 6.96 12.37 -6.46
CA ASN A 314 7.07 10.99 -6.93
C ASN A 314 8.53 10.53 -7.20
N LEU A 315 9.41 10.68 -6.20
CA LEU A 315 10.83 10.34 -6.30
C LEU A 315 11.09 8.94 -6.90
N TYR A 316 10.46 7.90 -6.36
CA TYR A 316 10.64 6.53 -6.87
C TYR A 316 10.09 6.36 -8.29
N GLY A 317 8.94 6.97 -8.61
CA GLY A 317 8.38 6.91 -9.96
C GLY A 317 9.29 7.59 -11.00
N PHE A 318 9.96 8.68 -10.63
CA PHE A 318 10.99 9.30 -11.47
C PHE A 318 12.18 8.36 -11.68
N VAL A 319 12.69 7.71 -10.64
CA VAL A 319 13.77 6.72 -10.80
C VAL A 319 13.31 5.56 -11.69
N MET A 320 12.08 5.07 -11.50
CA MET A 320 11.49 3.99 -12.30
C MET A 320 11.16 4.38 -13.75
N SER A 321 11.22 5.66 -14.12
CA SER A 321 11.11 6.07 -15.53
C SER A 321 12.43 5.99 -16.30
N HIS A 322 13.53 5.65 -15.62
CA HIS A 322 14.84 5.39 -16.24
C HIS A 322 14.96 3.90 -16.62
N PRO A 323 15.92 3.51 -17.47
CA PRO A 323 16.18 2.11 -17.78
C PRO A 323 16.42 1.27 -16.51
N LEU A 324 15.70 0.15 -16.39
CA LEU A 324 15.79 -0.80 -15.29
C LEU A 324 16.13 -2.20 -15.82
N PRO A 325 16.80 -3.06 -15.03
CA PRO A 325 17.15 -4.42 -15.45
C PRO A 325 15.89 -5.27 -15.66
N LEU A 326 15.83 -5.95 -16.80
CA LEU A 326 14.71 -6.84 -17.18
C LEU A 326 15.10 -8.32 -17.20
N GLY A 327 16.35 -8.63 -17.55
CA GLY A 327 16.86 -9.99 -17.69
C GLY A 327 18.22 -10.06 -18.39
N ASN A 328 18.56 -11.25 -18.89
CA ASN A 328 19.86 -11.68 -19.38
C ASN A 328 20.97 -11.51 -18.32
N PHE A 329 20.68 -11.93 -17.09
CA PHE A 329 21.61 -11.81 -15.99
C PHE A 329 22.80 -12.73 -16.22
N SER A 330 24.01 -12.16 -16.17
CA SER A 330 25.26 -12.91 -16.28
C SER A 330 26.36 -12.22 -15.50
N TRP A 331 27.27 -13.03 -14.97
CA TRP A 331 28.49 -12.54 -14.34
C TRP A 331 29.51 -12.20 -15.41
N LEU A 332 30.22 -11.09 -15.21
CA LEU A 332 31.38 -10.74 -16.04
C LEU A 332 32.48 -11.78 -15.86
N THR A 333 33.15 -12.12 -16.96
CA THR A 333 34.37 -12.91 -16.94
C THR A 333 35.54 -12.09 -16.37
N LEU A 334 36.60 -12.76 -15.93
CA LEU A 334 37.80 -12.07 -15.42
C LEU A 334 38.42 -11.13 -16.47
N GLU A 335 38.43 -11.53 -17.74
CA GLU A 335 38.92 -10.69 -18.84
C GLU A 335 38.07 -9.43 -19.04
N GLU A 336 36.75 -9.54 -18.94
CA GLU A 336 35.85 -8.39 -19.00
C GLU A 336 36.04 -7.45 -17.80
N ILE A 337 36.27 -8.00 -16.61
CA ILE A 337 36.54 -7.21 -15.40
C ILE A 337 37.88 -6.45 -15.54
N GLU A 338 38.94 -7.11 -16.02
CA GLU A 338 40.25 -6.49 -16.21
C GLU A 338 40.23 -5.33 -17.22
N ASN A 339 39.35 -5.40 -18.21
CA ASN A 339 39.16 -4.36 -19.23
C ASN A 339 37.98 -3.42 -18.93
N PHE A 340 37.35 -3.53 -17.76
CA PHE A 340 36.15 -2.76 -17.44
C PHE A 340 36.48 -1.30 -17.13
N ASN A 341 35.85 -0.39 -17.87
CA ASN A 341 35.85 1.03 -17.55
C ASN A 341 34.41 1.55 -17.51
N ILE A 342 33.98 2.02 -16.35
CA ILE A 342 32.62 2.50 -16.12
C ILE A 342 32.23 3.69 -16.99
N PHE A 343 33.22 4.50 -17.40
CA PHE A 343 32.97 5.69 -18.22
C PHE A 343 32.75 5.37 -19.70
N ASP A 344 32.99 4.13 -20.13
CA ASP A 344 32.71 3.69 -21.50
C ASP A 344 31.21 3.44 -21.73
N TYR A 345 30.41 3.40 -20.65
CA TYR A 345 28.98 3.15 -20.69
C TYR A 345 28.16 4.42 -20.44
N ASP A 346 27.19 4.66 -21.32
CA ASP A 346 26.23 5.75 -21.18
C ASP A 346 25.15 5.42 -20.12
N ASN A 347 24.55 6.47 -19.57
CA ASN A 347 23.53 6.35 -18.54
C ASN A 347 22.25 5.66 -19.03
N ASN A 348 22.02 5.63 -20.35
CA ASN A 348 20.90 4.95 -21.01
C ASN A 348 21.34 3.71 -21.81
N SER A 349 22.48 3.12 -21.45
CA SER A 349 22.96 1.89 -22.08
C SER A 349 21.92 0.76 -21.99
N ASN A 350 21.83 -0.06 -23.04
CA ASN A 350 20.99 -1.27 -23.06
C ASN A 350 21.49 -2.35 -22.07
N VAL A 351 22.74 -2.24 -21.61
CA VAL A 351 23.36 -3.10 -20.61
C VAL A 351 23.71 -2.24 -19.40
N GLY A 352 23.27 -2.65 -18.22
CA GLY A 352 23.61 -2.05 -16.94
C GLY A 352 24.44 -2.99 -16.08
N PHE A 353 25.16 -2.43 -15.11
CA PHE A 353 26.02 -3.19 -14.22
C PHE A 353 25.70 -2.93 -12.76
N ILE A 354 25.87 -3.97 -11.96
CA ILE A 354 25.91 -3.89 -10.51
C ILE A 354 27.26 -4.45 -10.11
N LEU A 355 28.03 -3.64 -9.41
CA LEU A 355 29.46 -3.84 -9.20
C LEU A 355 29.72 -3.93 -7.71
N GLU A 356 30.55 -4.88 -7.31
CA GLU A 356 31.17 -4.94 -6.00
C GLU A 356 32.54 -4.26 -6.09
N VAL A 357 32.73 -3.18 -5.34
CA VAL A 357 33.93 -2.34 -5.40
C VAL A 357 34.40 -1.92 -4.02
N ASP A 358 35.69 -1.65 -3.87
CA ASP A 358 36.21 -0.91 -2.73
C ASP A 358 36.17 0.59 -3.08
N LEU A 359 35.71 1.42 -2.12
CA LEU A 359 35.62 2.87 -2.32
C LEU A 359 36.22 3.62 -1.14
N LEU A 360 36.95 4.68 -1.45
CA LEU A 360 37.49 5.61 -0.48
C LEU A 360 37.03 7.04 -0.81
N CYS A 361 36.59 7.76 0.23
CA CYS A 361 36.40 9.20 0.14
C CYS A 361 37.67 9.90 0.67
N PRO A 362 38.46 10.57 -0.20
CA PRO A 362 39.66 11.29 0.21
C PRO A 362 39.37 12.34 1.29
N SER A 363 40.29 12.50 2.25
CA SER A 363 40.07 13.33 3.44
C SER A 363 39.87 14.82 3.14
N ASP A 364 40.45 15.32 2.06
CA ASP A 364 40.27 16.69 1.56
C ASP A 364 38.84 16.96 1.06
N MET A 365 38.06 15.92 0.77
CA MET A 365 36.66 16.04 0.34
C MET A 365 35.65 16.01 1.50
N HIS A 366 36.07 15.62 2.70
CA HIS A 366 35.16 15.39 3.83
C HIS A 366 34.38 16.65 4.21
N GLU A 367 35.03 17.82 4.17
CA GLU A 367 34.38 19.09 4.49
C GLU A 367 33.28 19.43 3.47
N LYS A 368 33.57 19.27 2.17
CA LYS A 368 32.61 19.50 1.08
C LYS A 368 31.41 18.57 1.15
N MET A 369 31.62 17.32 1.58
CA MET A 369 30.59 16.28 1.62
C MET A 369 29.95 16.09 3.00
N ASN A 370 30.28 16.93 3.99
CA ASN A 370 29.83 16.73 5.36
C ASN A 370 28.29 16.81 5.52
N ASP A 371 27.63 17.56 4.63
CA ASP A 371 26.18 17.67 4.56
C ASP A 371 25.49 16.41 4.04
N LEU A 372 26.19 15.59 3.26
CA LEU A 372 25.68 14.32 2.76
C LEU A 372 26.84 13.41 2.33
N PRO A 373 27.46 12.68 3.27
CA PRO A 373 28.48 11.70 2.92
C PRO A 373 27.93 10.68 1.91
N LEU A 374 28.66 10.44 0.84
CA LEU A 374 28.25 9.53 -0.23
C LEU A 374 28.39 8.06 0.19
N ALA A 375 27.84 7.17 -0.63
CA ALA A 375 27.91 5.73 -0.47
C ALA A 375 27.51 5.21 0.94
N PRO A 376 26.27 5.46 1.41
CA PRO A 376 25.84 5.04 2.74
C PRO A 376 25.82 3.50 2.85
N GLU A 377 26.19 3.00 4.02
CA GLU A 377 26.22 1.56 4.29
C GLU A 377 25.48 1.23 5.60
N HIS A 378 25.14 -0.03 5.77
CA HIS A 378 24.56 -0.50 7.03
C HIS A 378 25.65 -0.67 8.09
N LEU A 379 25.73 0.27 9.02
CA LEU A 379 26.66 0.21 10.15
C LEU A 379 25.98 -0.37 11.39
N THR A 380 26.72 -1.20 12.13
CA THR A 380 26.34 -1.62 13.49
C THR A 380 26.77 -0.55 14.48
N ILE A 381 25.84 0.32 14.86
CA ILE A 381 26.06 1.41 15.81
C ILE A 381 26.17 0.83 17.21
N ARG A 382 27.32 1.06 17.83
CA ARG A 382 27.62 0.67 19.21
C ARG A 382 27.57 1.85 20.15
N TYR A 383 27.44 1.59 21.45
CA TYR A 383 27.38 2.64 22.46
C TYR A 383 28.63 3.54 22.48
N ASP A 384 29.83 3.00 22.21
CA ASP A 384 31.08 3.76 22.15
C ASP A 384 31.08 4.80 21.02
N MET A 385 30.42 4.52 19.90
CA MET A 385 30.29 5.40 18.74
C MET A 385 29.35 6.59 18.98
N LEU A 386 28.55 6.56 20.05
CA LEU A 386 27.61 7.63 20.34
C LEU A 386 28.29 8.90 20.84
N SER A 387 27.74 10.05 20.43
CA SER A 387 28.12 11.35 20.98
C SER A 387 27.87 11.42 22.49
N LYS A 388 28.62 12.26 23.21
CA LYS A 388 28.46 12.44 24.67
C LYS A 388 26.99 12.73 25.07
N TYR A 389 26.31 13.57 24.29
CA TYR A 389 24.89 13.89 24.49
C TYR A 389 23.99 12.66 24.32
N SER A 390 24.18 11.90 23.23
CA SER A 390 23.42 10.68 22.97
C SER A 390 23.63 9.62 24.04
N LYS A 391 24.86 9.50 24.58
CA LYS A 391 25.16 8.62 25.73
C LYS A 391 24.36 9.03 26.96
N THR A 392 24.35 10.32 27.32
CA THR A 392 23.55 10.84 28.43
C THR A 392 22.06 10.56 28.28
N LEU A 393 21.49 10.73 27.09
CA LEU A 393 20.08 10.38 26.83
C LEU A 393 19.84 8.87 26.94
N CYS A 394 20.72 8.05 26.38
CA CYS A 394 20.64 6.59 26.52
C CYS A 394 20.64 6.17 27.99
N ASP A 395 21.49 6.77 28.81
CA ASP A 395 21.59 6.45 30.24
C ASP A 395 20.32 6.92 30.98
N LYS A 396 19.87 8.14 30.71
CA LYS A 396 18.69 8.74 31.35
C LYS A 396 17.40 7.96 31.09
N PHE A 397 17.23 7.44 29.88
CA PHE A 397 16.02 6.71 29.46
C PHE A 397 16.20 5.19 29.43
N GLY A 398 17.33 4.66 29.92
CA GLY A 398 17.59 3.22 29.98
C GLY A 398 17.70 2.52 28.62
N LEU A 399 18.10 3.23 27.56
CA LEU A 399 18.07 2.76 26.16
C LEU A 399 19.27 1.89 25.76
N LYS A 400 20.20 1.58 26.66
CA LYS A 400 21.40 0.78 26.33
C LYS A 400 21.06 -0.59 25.72
N HIS A 401 19.94 -1.19 26.13
CA HIS A 401 19.46 -2.47 25.61
C HIS A 401 19.08 -2.43 24.12
N THR A 402 18.91 -1.24 23.54
CA THR A 402 18.65 -1.06 22.10
C THR A 402 19.91 -1.12 21.23
N LEU A 403 21.09 -1.28 21.85
CA LEU A 403 22.38 -1.33 21.19
C LEU A 403 23.07 -2.69 21.42
N PRO A 404 23.85 -3.20 20.46
CA PRO A 404 24.13 -2.61 19.15
C PRO A 404 22.92 -2.67 18.20
N CYS A 405 22.81 -1.71 17.29
CA CYS A 405 21.75 -1.72 16.26
C CYS A 405 22.31 -1.44 14.86
N LYS A 406 21.73 -2.09 13.84
CA LYS A 406 22.09 -1.86 12.43
C LYS A 406 21.35 -0.62 11.90
N LYS A 407 22.07 0.32 11.30
CA LYS A 407 21.52 1.57 10.74
C LYS A 407 22.18 1.89 9.40
N LEU A 408 21.39 2.21 8.40
CA LEU A 408 21.90 2.80 7.15
C LEU A 408 22.44 4.19 7.45
N SER A 409 23.75 4.38 7.31
CA SER A 409 24.46 5.55 7.82
C SER A 409 25.42 6.11 6.78
N PRO A 410 25.22 7.36 6.33
CA PRO A 410 26.23 8.13 5.61
C PRO A 410 27.47 8.29 6.49
N ASN A 411 28.65 7.94 5.97
CA ASN A 411 29.90 8.04 6.73
C ASN A 411 31.12 8.01 5.79
N PHE A 412 32.27 8.49 6.27
CA PHE A 412 33.52 8.56 5.51
C PHE A 412 34.47 7.36 5.73
N TYR A 413 34.03 6.29 6.37
CA TYR A 413 34.88 5.09 6.47
C TYR A 413 35.15 4.50 5.08
N PRO A 414 36.32 3.87 4.86
CA PRO A 414 36.55 3.09 3.66
C PRO A 414 35.43 2.06 3.46
N LYS A 415 34.93 1.95 2.23
CA LYS A 415 33.93 0.95 1.86
C LYS A 415 34.67 -0.23 1.26
N THR A 416 34.40 -1.41 1.79
CA THR A 416 34.96 -2.66 1.28
C THR A 416 33.85 -3.55 0.75
N ASN A 417 34.04 -4.17 -0.42
CA ASN A 417 33.02 -5.01 -1.07
C ASN A 417 31.66 -4.30 -1.19
N TYR A 418 31.68 -3.03 -1.57
CA TYR A 418 30.49 -2.20 -1.67
C TYR A 418 29.76 -2.48 -2.97
N ILE A 419 28.58 -3.08 -2.85
CA ILE A 419 27.72 -3.33 -4.01
C ILE A 419 26.95 -2.05 -4.36
N THR A 420 27.00 -1.66 -5.63
CA THR A 420 26.29 -0.48 -6.15
C THR A 420 25.95 -0.61 -7.62
N HIS A 421 24.87 0.08 -8.03
CA HIS A 421 24.54 0.27 -9.43
C HIS A 421 25.58 1.17 -10.11
N TYR A 422 25.94 0.87 -11.36
CA TYR A 422 27.00 1.60 -12.07
C TYR A 422 26.75 3.11 -12.17
N LEU A 423 25.50 3.56 -12.34
CA LEU A 423 25.17 4.99 -12.34
C LEU A 423 25.55 5.69 -11.03
N ASN A 424 25.34 5.01 -9.90
CA ASN A 424 25.72 5.54 -8.60
C ASN A 424 27.25 5.57 -8.45
N LEU A 425 27.95 4.52 -8.91
CA LEU A 425 29.41 4.49 -8.88
C LEU A 425 30.00 5.62 -9.75
N LYS A 426 29.51 5.79 -10.97
CA LYS A 426 29.90 6.89 -11.86
C LYS A 426 29.72 8.24 -11.17
N PHE A 427 28.56 8.46 -10.55
CA PHE A 427 28.31 9.66 -9.75
C PHE A 427 29.31 9.81 -8.59
N TYR A 428 29.61 8.75 -7.84
CA TYR A 428 30.58 8.80 -6.73
C TYR A 428 31.98 9.19 -7.21
N LEU A 429 32.45 8.61 -8.32
CA LEU A 429 33.74 8.92 -8.92
C LEU A 429 33.79 10.36 -9.46
N GLU A 430 32.73 10.83 -10.11
CA GLU A 430 32.59 12.22 -10.56
C GLU A 430 32.60 13.22 -9.39
N GLN A 431 32.08 12.79 -8.22
CA GLN A 431 32.16 13.56 -6.99
C GLN A 431 33.53 13.46 -6.29
N GLY A 432 34.46 12.65 -6.79
CA GLY A 432 35.86 12.54 -6.34
C GLY A 432 36.17 11.39 -5.38
N MET A 433 35.26 10.42 -5.22
CA MET A 433 35.62 9.14 -4.60
C MET A 433 36.58 8.36 -5.51
N ILE A 434 37.40 7.48 -4.90
CA ILE A 434 38.36 6.61 -5.61
C ILE A 434 38.17 5.14 -5.26
#